data_AF-A0A6C0FWH8-F1
#
_entry.id   AF-A0A6C0FWH8-F1
#
_cell.length_a   1.000
_cell.length_b   1.000
_cell.length_c   1.000
_cell.angle_alpha   90.00
_cell.angle_beta   90.00
_cell.angle_gamma   90.00
#
_symmetry.space_group_name_H-M   'P 1'
#
loop_
_entity.id
_entity.type
_entity.pdbx_description
1 polymer ?
#
loop_
_entity_poly.entity_id
_entity_poly.type
_entity_poly.pdbx_seq_one_letter_code
_entity_poly.pdbx_strand_id
1 'polypeptide(L)' 'MAPSKTPSKAPSKGKNAKKKSSSERKQAVLKIVLSDTCAVCKTPCARGMQYLESMQKPGAIGKGVPCILTRTYV' A
#
# COMPACT_ATOMS: atom_id res chain seq x y z
N MET A 1 7.42 16.99 37.78
CA MET A 1 6.39 16.80 36.74
C MET A 1 6.62 15.45 36.06
N ALA A 2 5.67 14.52 36.26
CA ALA A 2 5.54 13.18 35.67
C ALA A 2 5.12 13.28 34.16
N PRO A 3 4.75 12.21 33.39
CA PRO A 3 4.51 10.78 33.71
C PRO A 3 5.04 9.73 32.67
N SER A 4 5.46 8.52 33.09
CA SER A 4 4.70 7.22 33.12
C SER A 4 4.51 6.57 31.73
N LYS A 5 4.78 5.28 31.44
CA LYS A 5 5.03 4.08 32.26
C LYS A 5 5.58 2.97 31.34
N THR A 6 6.66 2.31 31.75
CA THR A 6 7.23 1.08 31.19
C THR A 6 6.40 -0.16 31.56
N PRO A 7 6.66 -1.32 30.92
CA PRO A 7 7.41 -2.33 31.67
C PRO A 7 8.58 -2.90 30.86
N SER A 8 9.79 -2.69 31.39
CA SER A 8 11.01 -3.37 30.94
C SER A 8 11.15 -4.69 31.69
N LYS A 9 11.29 -5.80 30.96
CA LYS A 9 11.76 -7.09 31.48
C LYS A 9 13.13 -7.41 30.87
N ALA A 10 14.05 -7.78 31.75
CA ALA A 10 15.52 -7.86 31.63
C ALA A 10 16.10 -8.68 30.44
N PRO A 11 17.41 -8.49 30.11
CA PRO A 11 18.07 -9.20 29.02
C PRO A 11 18.58 -10.57 29.48
N SER A 12 18.26 -11.63 28.74
CA SER A 12 18.83 -12.97 28.95
C SER A 12 19.61 -13.44 27.73
N LYS A 13 20.90 -13.68 28.00
CA LYS A 13 21.92 -14.41 27.25
C LYS A 13 21.35 -15.60 26.46
N GLY A 14 21.54 -15.64 25.14
CA GLY A 14 21.25 -16.87 24.38
C GLY A 14 21.06 -16.69 22.87
N LYS A 15 22.15 -16.94 22.13
CA LYS A 15 22.20 -17.63 20.83
C LYS A 15 21.06 -17.36 19.83
N ASN A 16 21.43 -16.60 18.79
CA ASN A 16 20.88 -16.65 17.43
C ASN A 16 19.35 -16.70 17.35
N ALA A 17 18.70 -15.61 17.75
CA ALA A 17 17.39 -15.29 17.19
C ALA A 17 17.62 -14.99 15.71
N LYS A 18 17.58 -16.03 14.87
CA LYS A 18 17.30 -15.88 13.44
C LYS A 18 15.94 -15.20 13.41
N LYS A 19 15.95 -13.86 13.35
CA LYS A 19 14.77 -13.08 12.97
C LYS A 19 14.33 -13.73 11.67
N LYS A 20 13.24 -14.50 11.70
CA LYS A 20 12.52 -14.90 10.49
C LYS A 20 11.97 -13.60 9.92
N SER A 21 12.87 -12.88 9.26
CA SER A 21 12.60 -11.74 8.42
C SER A 21 11.95 -12.31 7.18
N SER A 22 10.64 -12.33 7.24
CA SER A 22 9.71 -12.10 6.14
C SER A 22 8.45 -12.78 6.59
N SER A 23 7.46 -11.96 6.90
CA SER A 23 6.08 -12.39 6.71
C SER A 23 6.02 -13.09 5.36
N GLU A 24 5.86 -14.40 5.36
CA GLU A 24 5.33 -15.18 4.24
C GLU A 24 3.84 -14.84 4.07
N ARG A 25 3.53 -13.53 4.13
CA ARG A 25 2.25 -12.96 3.78
C ARG A 25 2.39 -12.66 2.31
N LYS A 26 1.72 -13.49 1.52
CA LYS A 26 1.44 -13.27 0.10
C LYS A 26 1.27 -11.77 -0.14
N GLN A 27 2.20 -11.20 -0.89
CA GLN A 27 2.16 -9.76 -1.11
C GLN A 27 1.03 -9.49 -2.09
N ALA A 28 0.05 -8.72 -1.65
CA ALA A 28 -1.03 -8.31 -2.53
C ALA A 28 -0.48 -7.26 -3.49
N VAL A 29 -0.23 -7.67 -4.74
CA VAL A 29 0.17 -6.79 -5.82
C VAL A 29 -1.09 -6.29 -6.52
N LEU A 30 -1.17 -4.98 -6.70
CA LEU A 30 -2.23 -4.34 -7.48
C LEU A 30 -1.67 -4.01 -8.86
N LYS A 31 -2.43 -4.27 -9.93
CA LYS A 31 -2.02 -3.78 -11.24
C LYS A 31 -2.19 -2.27 -11.31
N ILE A 32 -1.21 -1.60 -11.91
CA ILE A 32 -1.30 -0.19 -12.27
C ILE A 32 -2.08 -0.11 -13.58
N VAL A 33 -3.18 0.66 -13.58
CA VAL A 33 -4.02 0.88 -14.77
C VAL A 33 -3.98 2.36 -15.16
N LEU A 34 -4.23 2.65 -16.44
CA LEU A 34 -4.26 4.03 -16.94
C LEU A 34 -5.68 4.61 -16.91
N SER A 35 -5.77 5.90 -17.24
CA SER A 35 -7.01 6.68 -17.34
C SER A 35 -8.06 6.03 -18.23
N ASP A 36 -7.65 5.35 -19.30
CA ASP A 36 -8.55 4.62 -20.21
C ASP A 36 -9.36 3.56 -19.48
N THR A 37 -8.72 2.79 -18.60
CA THR A 37 -9.38 1.76 -17.81
C THR A 37 -10.31 2.38 -16.77
N CYS A 38 -9.91 3.49 -16.15
CA CYS A 38 -10.74 4.19 -15.18
C CYS A 38 -11.96 4.87 -15.82
N ALA A 39 -11.85 5.37 -17.05
CA ALA A 39 -12.93 6.02 -17.78
C ALA A 39 -14.06 5.05 -18.19
N VAL A 40 -13.71 3.79 -18.50
CA VAL A 40 -14.69 2.74 -18.89
C VAL A 40 -15.15 1.88 -17.71
N CYS A 41 -14.58 2.08 -16.52
CA CYS A 41 -14.90 1.28 -15.35
C CYS A 41 -16.29 1.64 -14.83
N LYS A 42 -17.18 0.64 -14.74
CA LYS A 42 -18.54 0.83 -14.19
C LYS A 42 -18.54 1.04 -12.67
N THR A 43 -17.42 0.78 -12.01
CA THR A 43 -17.26 0.93 -10.56
C THR A 43 -16.38 2.15 -10.29
N PRO A 44 -16.95 3.33 -10.01
CA PRO A 44 -16.15 4.49 -9.65
C PRO A 44 -15.43 4.20 -8.34
N CYS A 45 -14.10 4.28 -8.35
CA CYS A 45 -13.28 4.14 -7.15
C CYS A 45 -12.61 5.47 -6.81
N ALA A 46 -12.45 5.75 -5.51
CA ALA A 46 -11.88 7.01 -5.05
C ALA A 46 -10.52 7.33 -5.69
N ARG A 47 -9.66 6.31 -5.86
CA ARG A 47 -8.36 6.47 -6.52
C ARG A 47 -8.48 6.82 -8.01
N GLY A 48 -9.40 6.18 -8.73
CA GLY A 48 -9.62 6.42 -10.16
C GLY A 48 -10.20 7.81 -10.43
N MET A 49 -11.16 8.24 -9.60
CA MET A 49 -11.73 9.59 -9.65
C MET A 49 -10.65 10.66 -9.46
N GLN A 50 -9.85 10.52 -8.40
CA GLN A 50 -8.77 11.45 -8.06
C GLN A 50 -7.67 11.48 -9.15
N TYR A 51 -7.40 10.33 -9.78
CA TYR A 51 -6.49 10.24 -10.91
C TYR A 51 -7.05 10.95 -12.15
N LEU A 52 -8.33 10.78 -12.48
CA LEU A 52 -8.98 11.49 -13.58
C LEU A 52 -9.00 13.01 -13.36
N GLU A 53 -9.30 13.47 -12.15
CA GLU A 53 -9.23 14.89 -11.79
C GLU A 53 -7.80 15.44 -11.92
N SER A 54 -6.80 14.62 -11.59
CA SER A 54 -5.40 15.00 -11.77
C SER A 54 -5.01 15.05 -13.24
N MET A 55 -5.51 14.12 -14.06
CA MET A 55 -5.27 14.08 -15.51
C MET A 55 -5.95 15.20 -16.29
N GLN A 56 -7.03 15.79 -15.75
CA GLN A 56 -7.69 16.95 -16.34
C GLN A 56 -6.89 18.25 -16.20
N LYS A 57 -5.80 18.25 -15.41
CA LYS A 57 -4.94 19.43 -15.25
C LYS A 57 -3.98 19.55 -16.44
N PRO A 58 -3.82 20.76 -17.02
CA PRO A 58 -2.87 20.96 -18.12
C PRO A 58 -1.44 20.67 -17.64
N GLY A 59 -0.73 19.79 -18.35
CA GLY A 59 0.62 19.32 -17.99
C GLY A 59 0.67 18.07 -17.09
N ALA A 60 -0.47 17.43 -16.81
CA ALA A 60 -0.49 16.20 -16.02
C ALA A 60 0.06 15.00 -16.81
N ILE A 61 1.06 14.33 -16.23
CA ILE A 61 1.58 13.05 -16.74
C ILE A 61 1.05 11.91 -15.89
N GLY A 62 0.22 11.08 -16.50
CA GLY A 62 -0.40 9.94 -15.87
C GLY A 62 0.58 8.79 -15.62
N LYS A 63 0.92 8.53 -14.36
CA LYS A 63 1.75 7.37 -13.95
C LYS A 63 0.92 6.09 -13.72
N GLY A 64 -0.38 6.15 -14.01
CA GLY A 64 -1.35 5.12 -13.71
C GLY A 64 -1.75 5.07 -12.23
N VAL A 65 -2.84 4.36 -11.96
CA VAL A 65 -3.44 4.21 -10.63
C VAL A 65 -3.50 2.74 -10.23
N PRO A 66 -3.15 2.36 -8.98
CA PRO A 66 -3.28 0.98 -8.53
C PRO A 66 -4.75 0.58 -8.40
N CYS A 67 -5.21 -0.33 -9.25
CA CYS A 67 -6.60 -0.76 -9.28
C CYS A 67 -6.88 -1.79 -8.18
N ILE A 68 -7.76 -1.43 -7.24
CA ILE A 68 -8.15 -2.31 -6.12
C ILE A 68 -8.82 -3.61 -6.58
N LEU A 69 -9.46 -3.60 -7.75
CA LEU A 69 -10.13 -4.76 -8.33
C LEU A 69 -9.14 -5.76 -8.95
N THR A 70 -7.91 -5.34 -9.24
CA THR A 70 -6.87 -6.17 -9.87
C THR A 70 -5.93 -6.84 -8.88
N ARG A 71 -6.30 -6.89 -7.59
CA ARG A 71 -5.50 -7.44 -6.50
C ARG A 71 -5.14 -8.90 -6.78
N THR A 72 -3.86 -9.15 -7.07
CA THR A 72 -3.25 -10.48 -7.27
C THR A 72 -2.34 -10.78 -6.08
N TYR A 73 -2.27 -12.04 -5.67
CA TYR A 73 -1.33 -12.49 -4.64
C TYR A 73 -0.08 -13.06 -5.33
N VAL A 74 1.10 -12.56 -4.96
CA VAL A 74 2.40 -13.16 -5.33
C VAL A 74 3.08 -13.78 -4.11
#